data_AF-A0A0F8WYJ6-F1
#
_entry.id   AF-A0A0F8WYJ6-F1
#
_cell.length_a   1.000
_cell.length_b   1.000
_cell.length_c   1.000
_cell.angle_alpha   90.00
_cell.angle_beta   90.00
_cell.angle_gamma   90.00
#
_symmetry.space_group_name_H-M   'P 1'
#
loop_
_entity.id
_entity.type
_entity.pdbx_description
1 polymer ?
#
loop_
_entity_poly.entity_id
_entity_poly.type
_entity_poly.pdbx_seq_one_letter_code
_entity_poly.pdbx_strand_id
1 'polypeptide(L)'
;MAIGDVLNPVKPSGDFDYEAYRKKIGETAAQTRDIGDTSVPQGAKATVGGLQGVYKGLGETAISQYEQQAGTQKKQAEKAASALEMMGGGTIDYLQRLEQIKEGVTTRAGAARDAWS
;
A
#
# COMPACT_ATOMS: atom_id res chain seq x y z
N MET A 1 28.79 -26.89 32.52
CA MET A 1 28.03 -25.79 31.90
C MET A 1 27.95 -26.10 30.41
N ALA A 2 26.81 -26.59 29.94
CA ALA A 2 26.60 -26.80 28.51
C ALA A 2 26.52 -25.41 27.86
N ILE A 3 27.47 -25.11 26.98
CA ILE A 3 27.45 -23.91 26.15
C ILE A 3 26.16 -24.03 25.33
N GLY A 4 25.20 -23.15 25.60
CA GLY A 4 23.95 -23.11 24.86
C GLY A 4 24.25 -23.10 23.37
N ASP A 5 23.55 -23.95 22.62
CA ASP A 5 23.75 -24.21 21.20
C ASP A 5 23.50 -22.94 20.37
N VAL A 6 24.49 -22.04 20.33
CA VAL A 6 24.49 -20.80 19.53
C VAL A 6 24.53 -21.13 18.03
N LEU A 7 24.71 -22.41 17.66
CA LEU A 7 24.66 -22.90 16.28
C LEU A 7 23.25 -23.26 15.82
N ASN A 8 22.26 -23.23 16.71
CA ASN A 8 20.86 -23.31 16.34
C ASN A 8 20.27 -21.90 16.45
N PRO A 9 20.35 -21.06 15.41
CA PRO A 9 19.58 -19.83 15.41
C PRO A 9 18.13 -20.26 15.59
N VAL A 10 17.54 -19.87 16.73
CA VAL A 10 16.11 -20.03 16.99
C VAL A 10 15.43 -19.57 15.71
N LYS A 11 14.88 -20.53 14.95
CA LYS A 11 14.17 -20.23 13.71
C LYS A 11 13.20 -19.10 14.08
N PRO A 12 13.25 -17.91 13.46
CA PRO A 12 12.06 -17.10 13.47
C PRO A 12 11.01 -17.96 12.77
N SER A 13 10.19 -18.61 13.58
CA SER A 13 9.10 -19.47 13.17
C SER A 13 8.05 -18.54 12.61
N GLY A 14 7.86 -18.62 11.30
CA GLY A 14 6.85 -17.90 10.57
C GLY A 14 7.23 -17.95 9.11
N ASP A 15 6.64 -18.89 8.37
CA ASP A 15 6.58 -18.79 6.93
C ASP A 15 5.90 -17.46 6.64
N PHE A 16 6.67 -16.47 6.20
CA PHE A 16 6.09 -15.18 5.84
C PHE A 16 5.21 -15.41 4.61
N ASP A 17 3.90 -15.28 4.78
CA ASP A 17 2.96 -15.48 3.68
C ASP A 17 2.97 -14.26 2.76
N TYR A 18 3.86 -14.32 1.77
CA TYR A 18 4.02 -13.30 0.73
C TYR A 18 2.74 -13.05 -0.07
N GLU A 19 1.93 -14.09 -0.27
CA GLU A 19 0.69 -14.00 -1.03
C GLU A 19 -0.37 -13.25 -0.21
N ALA A 20 -0.52 -13.60 1.07
CA ALA A 20 -1.40 -12.86 1.98
C ALA A 20 -0.96 -11.41 2.15
N TYR A 21 0.35 -11.14 2.26
CA TYR A 21 0.86 -9.77 2.35
C TYR A 21 0.58 -8.96 1.07
N ARG A 22 0.87 -9.54 -0.10
CA ARG A 22 0.59 -8.90 -1.40
C ARG A 22 -0.90 -8.61 -1.56
N LYS A 23 -1.76 -9.57 -1.21
CA LYS A 23 -3.22 -9.42 -1.25
C LYS A 23 -3.67 -8.27 -0.35
N LYS A 24 -3.19 -8.21 0.90
CA LYS A 24 -3.55 -7.18 1.86
C LYS A 24 -3.10 -5.78 1.43
N ILE A 25 -1.91 -5.65 0.82
CA ILE A 25 -1.46 -4.39 0.23
C ILE A 25 -2.37 -3.97 -0.93
N GLY A 26 -2.72 -4.90 -1.82
CA GLY A 26 -3.65 -4.64 -2.92
C GLY A 26 -5.04 -4.20 -2.44
N GLU A 27 -5.58 -4.88 -1.41
CA GLU A 27 -6.84 -4.50 -0.77
C GLU A 27 -6.77 -3.11 -0.13
N THR A 28 -5.68 -2.81 0.59
CA THR A 28 -5.48 -1.50 1.23
C THR A 28 -5.34 -0.39 0.18
N ALA A 29 -4.63 -0.65 -0.92
CA ALA A 29 -4.50 0.28 -2.04
C ALA A 29 -5.85 0.50 -2.74
N ALA A 30 -6.65 -0.55 -2.93
CA ALA A 30 -8.01 -0.45 -3.46
C ALA A 30 -8.93 0.38 -2.55
N GLN A 31 -8.90 0.13 -1.24
CA GLN A 31 -9.63 0.94 -0.25
C GLN A 31 -9.15 2.39 -0.24
N THR A 32 -7.85 2.63 -0.41
CA THR A 32 -7.29 3.98 -0.48
C THR A 32 -7.77 4.74 -1.72
N ARG A 33 -8.00 4.04 -2.85
CA ARG A 33 -8.58 4.62 -4.07
C ARG A 33 -10.08 4.90 -3.94
N ASP A 34 -10.76 4.15 -3.08
CA ASP A 34 -12.20 4.29 -2.84
C ASP A 34 -12.50 5.46 -1.90
N ILE A 35 -12.48 6.66 -2.45
CA ILE A 35 -12.85 7.91 -1.77
C ILE A 35 -14.36 8.19 -1.79
N GLY A 36 -15.17 7.25 -2.28
CA GLY A 36 -16.62 7.42 -2.44
C GLY A 36 -17.02 8.36 -3.60
N ASP A 37 -18.30 8.69 -3.66
CA ASP A 37 -18.85 9.58 -4.69
C ASP A 37 -18.48 11.04 -4.38
N THR A 38 -17.50 11.55 -5.12
CA THR A 38 -17.04 12.93 -5.05
C THR A 38 -17.63 13.81 -6.15
N SER A 39 -18.66 13.32 -6.86
CA SER A 39 -19.34 14.09 -7.89
C SER A 39 -20.27 15.15 -7.28
N VAL A 40 -20.48 16.25 -8.00
CA VAL A 40 -21.49 17.24 -7.62
C VAL A 40 -22.87 16.64 -7.89
N PRO A 41 -23.79 16.62 -6.90
CA PRO A 41 -25.13 16.09 -7.08
C PRO A 41 -25.86 16.78 -8.24
N GLN A 42 -26.57 16.01 -9.06
CA GLN A 42 -27.29 16.54 -10.22
C GLN A 42 -28.32 17.62 -9.83
N GLY A 43 -28.95 17.49 -8.66
CA GLY A 43 -29.87 18.49 -8.11
C GLY A 43 -29.19 19.84 -7.82
N ALA A 44 -27.92 19.85 -7.41
CA ALA A 44 -27.17 21.08 -7.19
C ALA A 44 -26.87 21.80 -8.52
N LYS A 45 -26.47 21.06 -9.56
CA LYS A 45 -26.27 21.60 -10.91
C LYS A 45 -27.57 22.17 -11.49
N ALA A 46 -28.68 21.46 -11.34
CA ALA A 46 -30.00 21.91 -11.79
C ALA A 46 -30.47 23.18 -11.06
N THR A 47 -30.25 23.23 -9.73
CA THR A 47 -30.62 24.39 -8.90
C THR A 47 -29.83 25.62 -9.29
N VAL A 48 -28.50 25.51 -9.46
CA VAL A 48 -27.65 26.62 -9.92
C VAL A 48 -28.01 27.04 -11.34
N GLY A 49 -28.35 26.11 -12.22
CA GLY A 49 -28.78 26.40 -13.59
C GLY A 49 -30.08 27.23 -13.66
N GLY A 50 -30.94 27.14 -12.65
CA GLY A 50 -32.16 27.94 -12.51
C GLY A 50 -31.96 29.33 -11.90
N LEU A 51 -30.77 29.63 -11.35
CA LEU A 51 -30.46 30.96 -10.81
C LEU A 51 -30.15 31.95 -11.94
N GLN A 52 -30.23 33.25 -11.64
CA GLN A 52 -29.89 34.32 -12.59
C GLN A 52 -28.92 35.33 -11.97
N GLY A 53 -28.21 36.05 -12.84
CA GLY A 53 -27.30 37.12 -12.44
C GLY A 53 -26.15 36.64 -11.53
N VAL A 54 -25.81 37.45 -10.54
CA VAL A 54 -24.67 37.22 -9.64
C VAL A 54 -24.78 35.88 -8.88
N TYR A 55 -25.99 35.48 -8.48
CA TYR A 55 -26.20 34.22 -7.76
C TYR A 55 -25.90 32.99 -8.59
N LYS A 56 -26.17 33.03 -9.91
CA LYS A 56 -25.78 31.96 -10.82
C LYS A 56 -24.26 31.83 -10.90
N GLY A 57 -23.54 32.94 -11.09
CA GLY A 57 -22.08 32.94 -11.16
C GLY A 57 -21.41 32.45 -9.88
N LEU A 58 -21.94 32.81 -8.71
CA LEU A 58 -21.49 32.30 -7.41
C LEU A 58 -21.71 30.78 -7.29
N GLY A 59 -22.90 30.30 -7.69
CA GLY A 59 -23.22 28.88 -7.70
C GLY A 59 -22.33 28.05 -8.65
N GLU A 60 -22.11 28.54 -9.87
CA GLU A 60 -21.23 27.89 -10.85
C GLU A 60 -19.78 27.86 -10.36
N THR A 61 -19.32 28.93 -9.72
CA THR A 61 -17.99 28.99 -9.11
C THR A 61 -17.84 27.98 -7.97
N ALA A 62 -18.85 27.88 -7.09
CA ALA A 62 -18.84 26.91 -6.00
C ALA A 62 -18.83 25.46 -6.51
N ILE A 63 -19.63 25.15 -7.54
CA ILE A 63 -19.63 23.84 -8.21
C ILE A 63 -18.25 23.53 -8.79
N SER A 64 -17.66 24.48 -9.52
CA SER A 64 -16.33 24.32 -10.14
C SER A 64 -15.24 24.09 -9.10
N GLN A 65 -15.24 24.85 -8.00
CA GLN A 65 -14.29 24.66 -6.90
C GLN A 65 -14.43 23.29 -6.24
N TYR A 66 -15.67 22.83 -6.01
CA TYR A 66 -15.90 21.50 -5.48
C TYR A 66 -15.39 20.40 -6.43
N GLU A 67 -15.68 20.50 -7.74
CA GLU A 67 -15.17 19.54 -8.73
C GLU A 67 -13.64 19.51 -8.78
N GLN A 68 -12.97 20.66 -8.64
CA GLN A 68 -11.51 20.74 -8.55
C GLN A 68 -10.97 20.09 -7.28
N GLN A 69 -11.61 20.31 -6.13
CA GLN A 69 -11.23 19.68 -4.86
C GLN A 69 -11.41 18.16 -4.93
N ALA A 70 -12.56 17.69 -5.43
CA ALA A 70 -12.85 16.29 -5.66
C ALA A 70 -11.80 15.62 -6.56
N GLY A 71 -11.48 16.26 -7.70
CA GLY A 71 -10.44 15.78 -8.61
C GLY A 71 -9.06 15.72 -7.97
N THR A 72 -8.73 16.67 -7.09
CA THR A 72 -7.48 16.68 -6.34
C THR A 72 -7.41 15.55 -5.32
N GLN A 73 -8.48 15.33 -4.56
CA GLN A 73 -8.57 14.22 -3.60
C GLN A 73 -8.42 12.87 -4.32
N LYS A 74 -9.07 12.69 -5.47
CA LYS A 74 -8.93 11.48 -6.29
C LYS A 74 -7.48 11.23 -6.71
N LYS A 75 -6.79 12.26 -7.21
CA LYS A 75 -5.37 12.15 -7.58
C LYS A 75 -4.47 11.83 -6.38
N GLN A 76 -4.75 12.41 -5.22
CA GLN A 76 -3.98 12.14 -4.01
C GLN A 76 -4.20 10.70 -3.50
N ALA A 77 -5.45 10.23 -3.53
CA ALA A 77 -5.82 8.85 -3.22
C ALA A 77 -5.14 7.85 -4.17
N GLU A 78 -5.18 8.10 -5.49
CA GLU A 78 -4.47 7.29 -6.48
C GLU A 78 -2.96 7.27 -6.23
N LYS A 79 -2.35 8.42 -5.93
CA LYS A 79 -0.92 8.51 -5.61
C LYS A 79 -0.57 7.72 -4.35
N ALA A 80 -1.37 7.84 -3.29
CA ALA A 80 -1.17 7.11 -2.05
C ALA A 80 -1.30 5.59 -2.25
N ALA A 81 -2.32 5.15 -2.98
CA ALA A 81 -2.52 3.75 -3.32
C ALA A 81 -1.34 3.16 -4.12
N SER A 82 -0.87 3.88 -5.14
CA SER A 82 0.31 3.46 -5.91
C SER A 82 1.58 3.41 -5.05
N ALA A 83 1.75 4.36 -4.11
CA ALA A 83 2.87 4.31 -3.17
C ALA A 83 2.80 3.09 -2.24
N LEU A 84 1.60 2.70 -1.78
CA LEU A 84 1.40 1.49 -0.98
C LEU A 84 1.77 0.23 -1.77
N GLU A 85 1.35 0.14 -3.04
CA GLU A 85 1.71 -0.99 -3.91
C GLU A 85 3.22 -1.07 -4.17
N MET A 86 3.88 0.06 -4.43
CA MET A 86 5.33 0.10 -4.62
C MET A 86 6.09 -0.28 -3.34
N MET A 87 5.71 0.28 -2.19
CA MET A 87 6.33 -0.05 -0.91
C MET A 87 6.11 -1.51 -0.57
N GLY A 88 4.89 -2.03 -0.77
CA GLY A 88 4.59 -3.44 -0.60
C GLY A 88 5.46 -4.35 -1.48
N GLY A 89 5.62 -4.01 -2.76
CA GLY A 89 6.52 -4.71 -3.67
C GLY A 89 7.97 -4.70 -3.21
N GLY A 90 8.50 -3.52 -2.84
CA GLY A 90 9.87 -3.39 -2.34
C GLY A 90 10.11 -4.14 -1.03
N THR A 91 9.12 -4.20 -0.14
CA THR A 91 9.19 -5.01 1.09
C THR A 91 9.24 -6.51 0.77
N ILE A 92 8.43 -6.99 -0.18
CA ILE A 92 8.46 -8.39 -0.63
C ILE A 92 9.84 -8.74 -1.17
N ASP A 93 10.39 -7.94 -2.08
CA ASP A 93 11.70 -8.17 -2.69
C ASP A 93 12.81 -8.21 -1.63
N TYR A 94 12.74 -7.31 -0.64
CA TYR A 94 13.69 -7.27 0.47
C TYR A 94 13.64 -8.54 1.33
N LEU A 95 12.44 -8.98 1.70
CA LEU A 95 12.23 -10.17 2.51
C LEU A 95 12.70 -11.44 1.78
N GLN A 96 12.41 -11.57 0.49
CA GLN A 96 12.90 -12.69 -0.34
C GLN A 96 14.43 -12.74 -0.40
N ARG A 97 15.10 -11.59 -0.49
CA ARG A 97 16.58 -11.53 -0.44
C ARG A 97 17.13 -11.97 0.92
N LEU A 98 16.48 -11.60 2.02
CA LEU A 98 16.88 -12.04 3.35
C LEU A 98 16.75 -13.56 3.52
N GLU A 99 15.69 -14.16 2.98
CA GLU A 99 15.51 -15.62 2.98
C GLU A 99 16.63 -16.32 2.20
N GLN A 100 16.97 -15.85 0.99
CA GLN A 100 18.08 -16.40 0.21
C GLN A 100 19.43 -16.31 0.95
N ILE A 101 19.69 -15.18 1.63
CA ILE A 101 20.91 -15.01 2.44
C ILE A 101 20.91 -16.02 3.60
N LYS A 102 19.78 -16.17 4.30
CA LYS A 102 19.64 -17.13 5.41
C LYS A 102 19.86 -18.57 4.94
N GLU A 103 19.30 -18.98 3.81
CA GLU A 103 19.52 -20.31 3.22
C GLU A 103 21.00 -20.52 2.85
N GLY A 104 21.63 -19.52 2.24
CA GLY A 104 23.05 -19.57 1.89
C GLY A 104 23.96 -19.68 3.11
N VAL A 105 23.69 -18.90 4.17
CA VAL A 105 24.43 -18.99 5.45
C VAL A 105 24.22 -20.35 6.10
N THR A 106 22.98 -20.84 6.16
CA THR A 106 22.65 -22.16 6.75
C THR A 106 23.37 -23.29 6.01
N THR A 107 23.37 -23.25 4.68
CA THR A 107 24.05 -24.25 3.83
C THR A 107 25.55 -24.24 4.05
N ARG A 108 26.18 -23.05 4.08
CA ARG A 108 27.62 -22.93 4.34
C ARG A 108 27.99 -23.36 5.75
N ALA A 109 27.15 -23.06 6.74
CA ALA A 109 27.36 -23.49 8.12
C ALA A 109 27.25 -25.03 8.26
N GLY A 110 26.29 -25.66 7.56
CA GLY A 110 26.18 -27.12 7.46
C GLY A 110 27.42 -27.75 6.82
N ALA A 111 27.84 -27.25 5.66
CA ALA A 111 29.04 -27.73 4.98
C ALA A 111 30.32 -27.55 5.81
N ALA A 112 30.44 -26.44 6.54
CA ALA A 112 31.56 -26.23 7.46
C ALA A 112 31.53 -27.19 8.65
N ARG A 113 30.35 -27.52 9.18
CA ARG A 113 30.18 -28.52 10.24
C ARG A 113 30.57 -29.92 9.75
N ASP A 114 30.12 -30.31 8.56
CA ASP A 114 30.44 -31.61 7.95
C ASP A 114 31.93 -31.74 7.59
N ALA A 115 32.60 -30.63 7.25
CA ALA A 115 34.03 -30.62 6.97
C ALA A 115 34.92 -30.77 8.24
N TRP A 116 34.35 -30.56 9.43
CA TRP A 116 35.04 -30.66 10.73
C TRP A 116 34.69 -31.93 11.50
N SER A 117 33.72 -32.71 11.03
CA SER A 117 33.36 -34.05 11.55
C SER A 117 34.12 -35.14 10.84
#